data_AF-A0A7X2S489-F1
#
_entry.id   AF-A0A7X2S489-F1
#
_cell.length_a   1.000
_cell.length_b   1.000
_cell.length_c   1.000
_cell.angle_alpha   90.00
_cell.angle_beta   90.00
_cell.angle_gamma   90.00
#
_symmetry.space_group_name_H-M   'P 1'
#
loop_
_entity.id
_entity.type
_entity.pdbx_description
1 polymer ?
#
loop_
_entity_poly.entity_id
_entity_poly.type
_entity_poly.pdbx_seq_one_letter_code
_entity_poly.pdbx_strand_id
1 'polypeptide(L)' 'MLHRDDTFLTPEEKLLVVKLREETFNALTLEHMKFYKEEMEKIYEQAERREKFKDKMKKMEGKIQSLV' A
#
# COMPACT_ATOMS: atom_id res chain seq x y z
N MET A 1 8.57 9.68 -10.94
CA MET A 1 7.59 9.07 -10.02
C MET A 1 8.31 8.83 -8.70
N LEU A 2 7.83 9.42 -7.60
CA LEU A 2 8.36 9.08 -6.28
C LEU A 2 7.91 7.64 -5.97
N HIS A 3 8.85 6.69 -6.01
CA HIS A 3 8.59 5.32 -5.61
C HIS A 3 8.24 5.33 -4.12
N ARG A 4 6.94 5.24 -3.79
CA ARG A 4 6.53 4.87 -2.43
C ARG A 4 7.08 3.48 -2.15
N ASP A 5 7.50 3.28 -0.91
CA ASP A 5 8.20 2.08 -0.50
C ASP A 5 7.28 0.85 -0.62
N ASP A 6 7.62 -0.08 -1.52
CA ASP A 6 6.89 -1.33 -1.73
C ASP A 6 7.05 -2.30 -0.51
N THR A 7 7.84 -1.92 0.49
CA THR A 7 8.13 -2.70 1.71
C THR A 7 6.87 -3.13 2.45
N PHE A 8 5.84 -2.29 2.51
CA PHE A 8 4.62 -2.56 3.28
C PHE A 8 3.53 -3.30 2.49
N LEU A 9 3.71 -3.49 1.18
CA LEU A 9 2.75 -4.17 0.34
C LEU A 9 2.78 -5.69 0.54
N THR A 10 1.62 -6.32 0.54
CA THR A 10 1.53 -7.79 0.43
C THR A 10 1.96 -8.26 -0.96
N PRO A 11 2.26 -9.56 -1.17
CA PRO A 11 2.56 -10.10 -2.50
C PRO A 11 1.46 -9.79 -3.55
N GLU A 12 0.20 -9.86 -3.15
CA GLU A 12 -0.96 -9.60 -4.03
C GLU A 12 -1.04 -8.11 -4.40
N GLU A 13 -0.83 -7.22 -3.43
CA GLU A 13 -0.79 -5.77 -3.65
C GLU A 13 0.38 -5.39 -4.57
N LYS A 14 1.55 -6.02 -4.41
CA LYS A 14 2.70 -5.83 -5.32
C LYS A 14 2.36 -6.22 -6.74
N LEU A 15 1.72 -7.37 -6.93
CA LEU A 15 1.28 -7.82 -8.25
C LEU A 15 0.28 -6.84 -8.87
N LEU A 16 -0.67 -6.34 -8.07
CA LEU A 16 -1.66 -5.36 -8.53
C LEU A 16 -1.01 -4.03 -8.93
N VAL A 17 -0.06 -3.53 -8.13
CA VAL A 17 0.71 -2.32 -8.44
C VAL A 17 1.52 -2.49 -9.73
N VAL A 18 2.15 -3.65 -9.96
CA VAL A 18 2.86 -3.92 -11.22
C VAL A 18 1.91 -3.84 -12.41
N LYS A 19 0.75 -4.49 -12.34
CA LYS A 19 -0.28 -4.41 -13.39
C LYS A 19 -0.74 -2.97 -13.63
N LEU A 20 -1.01 -2.21 -12.57
CA LEU A 20 -1.41 -0.80 -12.70
C LEU A 20 -0.30 0.06 -13.33
N ARG A 21 0.98 -0.22 -13.06
CA ARG A 21 2.11 0.46 -13.72
C ARG A 21 2.14 0.14 -15.22
N GLU A 22 1.93 -1.12 -15.60
CA GLU A 22 1.83 -1.54 -17.01
C GLU A 22 0.66 -0.85 -17.72
N GLU A 23 -0.52 -0.83 -17.11
CA GLU A 23 -1.69 -0.14 -17.67
C GLU A 23 -1.48 1.38 -17.77
N THR A 24 -0.76 1.98 -16.80
CA THR A 24 -0.37 3.40 -16.87
C THR A 24 0.53 3.68 -18.06
N PHE A 25 1.48 2.79 -18.35
CA PHE A 25 2.38 2.92 -19.50
C PHE A 25 1.62 2.78 -20.83
N ASN A 26 0.63 1.90 -20.87
CA ASN A 26 -0.21 1.66 -22.05
C ASN A 26 -1.37 2.65 -22.20
N ALA A 27 -1.56 3.57 -21.24
CA ALA A 27 -2.70 4.47 -21.22
C ALA A 27 -2.68 5.45 -22.40
N LEU A 28 -3.78 5.48 -23.16
CA LEU A 28 -3.96 6.37 -24.33
C LEU A 28 -4.41 7.79 -23.95
N THR A 29 -4.89 8.00 -22.71
CA THR A 29 -5.41 9.28 -22.24
C THR A 29 -4.81 9.66 -20.90
N LEU A 30 -4.70 10.97 -20.66
CA LEU A 30 -4.28 11.50 -19.36
C LEU A 30 -5.25 11.12 -18.24
N GLU A 31 -6.53 10.94 -18.56
CA GLU A 31 -7.54 10.51 -17.60
C GLU A 31 -7.25 9.08 -17.10
N HIS A 32 -6.96 8.14 -18.00
CA HIS A 32 -6.58 6.78 -17.60
C HIS A 32 -5.28 6.78 -16.80
N MET A 33 -4.28 7.58 -17.18
CA MET A 33 -3.04 7.71 -16.40
C MET A 33 -3.30 8.21 -14.97
N LYS A 34 -4.21 9.19 -14.80
CA LYS A 34 -4.61 9.68 -13.48
C LYS A 34 -5.32 8.60 -12.68
N PHE A 35 -6.27 7.90 -13.30
CA PHE A 35 -6.98 6.81 -12.66
C PHE A 35 -6.03 5.74 -12.11
N TYR A 36 -5.13 5.19 -12.94
CA TYR A 36 -4.19 4.16 -12.47
C TYR A 36 -3.24 4.65 -11.38
N LYS A 37 -2.84 5.93 -11.45
CA LYS A 37 -2.03 6.56 -10.39
C LYS A 37 -2.79 6.66 -9.07
N GLU A 38 -4.05 7.08 -9.11
CA GLU A 38 -4.92 7.18 -7.93
C GLU A 38 -5.18 5.80 -7.31
N GLU A 39 -5.41 4.77 -8.13
CA GLU A 39 -5.59 3.40 -7.64
C GLU A 39 -4.32 2.87 -6.97
N MET A 40 -3.14 3.13 -7.54
CA MET A 40 -1.87 2.80 -6.87
C MET A 40 -1.72 3.54 -5.53
N GLU A 41 -2.04 4.85 -5.48
CA GLU A 41 -1.95 5.64 -4.25
C GLU A 41 -2.86 5.08 -3.13
N LYS A 42 -4.09 4.69 -3.47
CA LYS A 42 -5.02 4.04 -2.52
C LYS A 42 -4.45 2.75 -1.94
N ILE A 43 -3.78 1.92 -2.76
CA ILE A 43 -3.14 0.68 -2.30
C ILE A 43 -2.05 0.98 -1.28
N TYR A 44 -1.14 1.92 -1.58
CA TYR A 44 -0.08 2.28 -0.62
C TYR A 44 -0.65 2.83 0.69
N GLU A 45 -1.71 3.64 0.63
CA GLU A 45 -2.35 4.16 1.84
C GLU A 45 -2.99 3.07 2.70
N GLN A 46 -3.63 2.07 2.06
CA GLN A 46 -4.18 0.93 2.79
C GLN A 46 -3.07 0.10 3.45
N ALA A 47 -1.97 -0.14 2.72
CA ALA A 47 -0.82 -0.84 3.26
C ALA A 47 -0.22 -0.12 4.46
N GLU A 48 -0.02 1.20 4.37
CA GLU A 48 0.49 2.01 5.48
C GLU A 48 -0.47 1.99 6.69
N ARG A 49 -1.79 2.09 6.45
CA ARG A 49 -2.79 1.98 7.52
C ARG A 49 -2.71 0.64 8.24
N ARG A 50 -2.57 -0.45 7.49
CA ARG A 50 -2.44 -1.81 8.04
C ARG A 50 -1.20 -1.94 8.92
N GLU A 51 -0.05 -1.44 8.48
CA GLU A 51 1.20 -1.53 9.25
C GLU A 51 1.13 -0.70 10.53
N LYS A 52 0.59 0.53 10.45
CA LYS A 52 0.32 1.34 11.64
C LYS A 52 -0.62 0.63 12.63
N PHE A 53 -1.58 -0.13 12.13
CA PHE A 53 -2.49 -0.91 12.98
C PHE A 53 -1.76 -2.09 13.66
N LYS A 54 -0.94 -2.85 12.92
CA LYS A 54 -0.12 -3.94 13.48
C LYS A 54 0.81 -3.44 14.60
N ASP A 55 1.46 -2.30 14.39
CA ASP A 55 2.33 -1.69 15.40
C ASP A 55 1.58 -1.31 16.69
N LYS A 56 0.35 -0.79 16.56
CA LYS A 56 -0.51 -0.50 17.71
C LYS A 56 -0.89 -1.76 18.47
N MET A 57 -1.25 -2.84 17.76
CA MET A 57 -1.60 -4.13 18.36
C MET A 57 -0.42 -4.73 19.11
N LYS A 58 0.77 -4.75 18.52
CA LYS A 58 1.99 -5.26 19.16
C LYS A 58 2.34 -4.50 20.45
N LYS A 59 2.20 -3.17 20.44
CA LYS A 59 2.39 -2.34 21.66
C LYS A 59 1.36 -2.64 22.74
N MET A 60 0.12 -2.95 22.36
CA MET A 60 -0.93 -3.31 23.30
C MET A 60 -0.70 -4.68 23.92
N GLU A 61 -0.32 -5.68 23.12
CA GLU A 61 0.05 -7.02 23.59
C GLU A 61 1.22 -6.97 24.59
N GLY A 62 2.27 -6.21 24.29
CA GLY A 62 3.40 -6.04 25.22
C GLY A 62 3.01 -5.39 26.55
N LYS A 63 2.05 -4.44 26.54
CA LYS A 63 1.51 -3.86 27.79
C LYS A 63 0.73 -4.87 28.60
N ILE A 64 -0.11 -5.69 27.95
CA ILE A 64 -0.88 -6.74 28.64
C ILE A 64 0.07 -7.77 29.27
N GLN A 65 1.09 -8.22 28.53
CA GLN A 65 2.09 -9.16 29.03
C GLN A 65 2.89 -8.60 30.22
N SER A 66 3.10 -7.28 30.29
CA SER A 66 3.79 -6.66 31.44
C SER A 66 2.94 -6.54 32.71
N LEU A 67 1.63 -6.81 32.63
CA LEU A 67 0.68 -6.70 33.74
C LEU A 67 0.31 -8.05 34.37
N VAL A 68 0.75 -9.17 33.78
CA VAL A 68 0.51 -10.55 34.25
C VAL A 68 1.85 -11.14 34.69
#